data_AF-A0A7S1KJQ0-F1
#
_entry.id   AF-A0A7S1KJQ0-F1
#
_cell.length_a   1.000
_cell.length_b   1.000
_cell.length_c   1.000
_cell.angle_alpha   90.00
_cell.angle_beta   90.00
_cell.angle_gamma   90.00
#
_symmetry.space_group_name_H-M   'P 1'
#
loop_
_entity.id
_entity.type
_entity.pdbx_description
1 polymer ?
#
loop_
_entity_poly.entity_id
_entity_poly.type
_entity_poly.pdbx_seq_one_letter_code
_entity_poly.pdbx_strand_id
1 'polypeptide(L)'
;YLLGTWRRTHFSPDIFPQALNGAGSVAHLDDLDAEYGNVWRFVFLNDEGHFILECTNPGPGTAKDSGDHGSSAFLTPDLSLDPHRGRAAVLELIPYPPFREGPTDVGLMIKAEASDLVLCSAESTKSVHLLTQHEANTTKTGEAGCCGWVYNIAWEATPDEDIALELGEYAH
;
A
#
# COMPACT_ATOMS: atom_id res chain seq x y z
N TYR A 1 6.49 6.46 3.48
CA TYR A 1 5.04 6.62 3.72
C TYR A 1 4.51 5.34 4.30
N LEU A 2 3.59 5.46 5.24
CA LEU A 2 2.68 4.37 5.62
C LEU A 2 1.55 4.36 4.61
N LEU A 3 1.35 3.23 3.92
CA LEU A 3 0.27 3.06 2.94
C LEU A 3 -0.85 2.23 3.55
N GLY A 4 -1.78 2.91 4.19
CA GLY A 4 -2.93 2.31 4.90
C GLY A 4 -4.11 2.06 3.98
N THR A 5 -4.97 1.11 4.35
CA THR A 5 -6.23 0.88 3.61
C THR A 5 -7.35 1.75 4.14
N TRP A 6 -8.20 2.22 3.24
CA TRP A 6 -9.46 2.88 3.60
C TRP A 6 -10.58 1.85 3.65
N ARG A 7 -11.40 1.89 4.71
CA ARG A 7 -12.55 1.00 4.83
C ARG A 7 -13.80 1.60 4.18
N ARG A 8 -14.40 0.85 3.25
CA ARG A 8 -15.82 1.01 2.87
C ARG A 8 -16.76 0.28 3.84
N THR A 9 -16.22 -0.45 4.82
CA THR A 9 -16.93 -1.17 5.88
C THR A 9 -16.83 -0.42 7.22
N HIS A 10 -17.72 -0.71 8.17
CA HIS A 10 -17.65 -0.09 9.49
C HIS A 10 -16.32 -0.39 10.19
N PHE A 11 -15.75 0.61 10.88
CA PHE A 11 -14.58 0.44 11.72
C PHE A 11 -14.83 -0.69 12.73
N SER A 12 -13.89 -1.62 12.79
CA SER A 12 -13.87 -2.73 13.74
C SER A 12 -12.57 -2.59 14.52
N PRO A 13 -12.62 -2.26 15.82
CA PRO A 13 -11.43 -2.13 16.66
C PRO A 13 -10.71 -3.47 16.86
N ASP A 14 -11.40 -4.58 16.62
CA ASP A 14 -10.83 -5.93 16.70
C ASP A 14 -9.86 -6.24 15.55
N ILE A 15 -9.89 -5.40 14.49
CA ILE A 15 -8.98 -5.49 13.34
C ILE A 15 -8.10 -4.24 13.41
N PHE A 16 -6.89 -4.39 13.95
CA PHE A 16 -5.86 -3.36 14.02
C PHE A 16 -5.75 -2.63 12.67
N PRO A 17 -5.46 -1.31 12.63
CA PRO A 17 -5.25 -0.63 11.35
C PRO A 17 -4.23 -1.38 10.49
N GLN A 18 -4.63 -1.70 9.27
CA GLN A 18 -3.83 -2.49 8.34
C GLN A 18 -3.15 -1.57 7.32
N ALA A 19 -1.93 -1.90 6.94
CA ALA A 19 -1.15 -1.25 5.89
C ALA A 19 -0.52 -2.26 4.93
N LEU A 20 -0.12 -1.76 3.76
CA LEU A 20 0.60 -2.56 2.78
C LEU A 20 1.93 -3.04 3.36
N ASN A 21 2.19 -4.34 3.30
CA ASN A 21 3.41 -4.99 3.74
C ASN A 21 4.03 -5.80 2.60
N GLY A 22 5.36 -5.80 2.52
CA GLY A 22 6.16 -6.50 1.52
C GLY A 22 6.85 -7.78 1.99
N ALA A 23 6.79 -8.11 3.29
CA ALA A 23 7.44 -9.29 3.85
C ALA A 23 6.99 -10.57 3.15
N GLY A 24 7.92 -11.51 2.91
CA GLY A 24 7.59 -12.78 2.26
C GLY A 24 7.45 -12.72 0.72
N SER A 25 7.95 -11.66 0.07
CA SER A 25 8.05 -11.50 -1.39
C SER A 25 6.75 -11.24 -2.14
N VAL A 26 5.64 -11.09 -1.42
CA VAL A 26 4.34 -10.74 -1.99
C VAL A 26 3.70 -9.66 -1.13
N ALA A 27 3.12 -8.67 -1.79
CA ALA A 27 2.37 -7.63 -1.12
C ALA A 27 1.16 -8.23 -0.40
N HIS A 28 0.94 -7.82 0.83
CA HIS A 28 -0.19 -8.24 1.66
C HIS A 28 -0.55 -7.13 2.64
N LEU A 29 -1.57 -7.34 3.46
CA LEU A 29 -1.91 -6.43 4.55
C LEU A 29 -1.34 -6.94 5.86
N ASP A 30 -0.76 -6.05 6.64
CA ASP A 30 -0.42 -6.34 8.01
C ASP A 30 -0.62 -5.12 8.91
N ASP A 31 -0.39 -5.29 10.20
CA ASP A 31 -0.53 -4.23 11.20
C ASP A 31 0.47 -3.08 10.91
N LEU A 32 0.12 -1.85 11.29
CA LEU A 32 0.98 -0.66 11.05
C LEU A 32 2.38 -0.77 11.67
N ASP A 33 2.54 -1.56 12.72
CA ASP A 33 3.82 -1.83 13.41
C ASP A 33 4.54 -3.07 12.84
N ALA A 34 4.48 -3.25 11.52
CA ALA A 34 5.08 -4.39 10.84
C ALA A 34 6.52 -4.64 11.32
N GLU A 35 6.82 -5.89 11.70
CA GLU A 35 8.04 -6.31 12.41
C GLU A 35 9.37 -5.84 11.78
N TYR A 36 9.35 -5.56 10.47
CA TYR A 36 10.52 -5.18 9.69
C TYR A 36 10.62 -3.69 9.37
N GLY A 37 9.67 -2.86 9.82
CA GLY A 37 9.62 -1.43 9.49
C GLY A 37 9.56 -1.22 7.97
N ASN A 38 8.70 -1.98 7.28
CA ASN A 38 8.58 -1.86 5.84
C ASN A 38 8.00 -0.49 5.50
N VAL A 39 8.74 0.33 4.76
CA VAL A 39 8.28 1.66 4.35
C VAL A 39 8.11 1.68 2.84
N TRP A 40 6.97 2.18 2.39
CA TRP A 40 6.69 2.35 0.98
C TRP A 40 7.04 3.76 0.53
N ARG A 41 7.83 3.85 -0.53
CA ARG A 41 8.19 5.09 -1.21
C ARG A 41 7.52 5.15 -2.57
N PHE A 42 6.85 6.27 -2.82
CA PHE A 42 6.32 6.63 -4.13
C PHE A 42 7.46 7.21 -4.95
N VAL A 43 7.87 6.50 -6.01
CA VAL A 43 8.89 6.99 -6.95
C VAL A 43 8.18 7.47 -8.21
N PHE A 44 7.88 8.77 -8.27
CA PHE A 44 7.20 9.38 -9.41
C PHE A 44 8.09 9.36 -10.66
N LEU A 45 7.48 8.96 -11.78
CA LEU A 45 8.14 8.87 -13.08
C LEU A 45 7.91 10.13 -13.92
N ASN A 46 6.82 10.85 -13.68
CA ASN A 46 6.43 12.08 -14.37
C ASN A 46 5.49 12.94 -13.50
N ASP A 47 5.18 14.14 -13.99
CA ASP A 47 4.28 15.11 -13.33
C ASP A 47 2.79 14.73 -13.47
N GLU A 48 2.46 13.71 -14.26
CA GLU A 48 1.09 13.24 -14.50
C GLU A 48 0.62 12.25 -13.42
N GLY A 49 1.43 12.01 -12.39
CA GLY A 49 1.09 11.12 -11.28
C GLY A 49 1.32 9.64 -11.58
N HIS A 50 2.15 9.31 -12.58
CA HIS A 50 2.64 7.94 -12.75
C HIS A 50 3.81 7.68 -11.79
N PHE A 51 3.80 6.54 -11.13
CA PHE A 51 4.81 6.17 -10.14
C PHE A 51 5.05 4.66 -10.11
N ILE A 52 6.12 4.26 -9.42
CA ILE A 52 6.34 2.89 -8.97
C ILE A 52 6.41 2.86 -7.45
N LEU A 53 6.07 1.72 -6.85
CA LEU A 53 6.19 1.50 -5.41
C LEU A 53 7.49 0.78 -5.08
N GLU A 54 8.33 1.46 -4.29
CA GLU A 54 9.54 0.91 -3.70
C GLU A 54 9.27 0.58 -2.23
N CYS A 55 9.52 -0.67 -1.84
CA CYS A 55 9.47 -1.14 -0.46
C CYS A 55 10.91 -1.16 0.09
N THR A 56 11.19 -0.31 1.07
CA THR A 56 12.44 -0.35 1.84
C THR A 56 12.26 -1.30 3.01
N ASN A 57 13.29 -2.12 3.29
CA ASN A 57 13.24 -3.19 4.28
C ASN A 57 12.11 -4.20 4.03
N PRO A 58 12.04 -4.84 2.84
CA PRO A 58 10.98 -5.78 2.48
C PRO A 58 11.02 -7.13 3.25
N GLY A 59 11.73 -7.21 4.37
CA GLY A 59 11.86 -8.41 5.21
C GLY A 59 12.72 -9.53 4.60
N PRO A 60 12.95 -10.62 5.34
CA PRO A 60 13.74 -11.75 4.87
C PRO A 60 13.07 -12.46 3.67
N GLY A 61 13.89 -12.89 2.71
CA GLY A 61 13.44 -13.69 1.55
C GLY A 61 13.18 -12.90 0.26
N THR A 62 13.14 -11.57 0.31
CA THR A 62 12.89 -10.67 -0.83
C THR A 62 14.17 -10.13 -1.46
N ALA A 63 15.15 -9.81 -0.61
CA ALA A 63 16.52 -9.54 -1.00
C ALA A 63 17.37 -10.78 -0.68
N LYS A 64 17.77 -11.55 -1.69
CA LYS A 64 18.83 -12.54 -1.50
C LYS A 64 20.11 -11.78 -1.11
N ASP A 65 20.53 -11.95 0.13
CA ASP A 65 21.91 -11.80 0.60
C ASP A 65 22.62 -10.47 0.28
N SER A 66 21.99 -9.35 0.55
CA SER A 66 22.73 -8.12 0.85
C SER A 66 22.52 -7.84 2.33
N GLY A 67 23.46 -8.26 3.18
CA GLY A 67 23.48 -7.99 4.63
C GLY A 67 23.66 -6.50 4.96
N ASP A 68 22.93 -5.66 4.25
CA ASP A 68 22.97 -4.22 4.29
C ASP A 68 21.56 -3.72 4.63
N HIS A 69 21.47 -2.91 5.67
CA HIS A 69 20.27 -2.18 6.06
C HIS A 69 20.00 -1.14 4.97
N GLY A 70 19.45 -1.59 3.84
CA GLY A 70 19.27 -0.78 2.64
C GLY A 70 18.68 -1.53 1.44
N SER A 71 18.34 -2.82 1.59
CA SER A 71 17.72 -3.56 0.49
C SER A 71 16.33 -2.98 0.17
N SER A 72 16.15 -2.62 -1.10
CA SER A 72 14.91 -2.11 -1.65
C SER A 72 14.38 -3.09 -2.69
N ALA A 73 13.07 -3.26 -2.73
CA ALA A 73 12.39 -4.05 -3.74
C ALA A 73 11.19 -3.28 -4.30
N PHE A 74 10.76 -3.63 -5.50
CA PHE A 74 9.71 -2.92 -6.22
C PHE A 74 8.49 -3.81 -6.39
N LEU A 75 7.30 -3.24 -6.22
CA LEU A 75 6.05 -3.93 -6.48
C LEU A 75 5.91 -4.20 -7.98
N THR A 76 5.75 -5.46 -8.35
CA THR A 76 5.57 -5.90 -9.74
C THR A 76 4.08 -5.99 -10.12
N PRO A 77 3.74 -6.17 -11.42
CA PRO A 77 2.34 -6.28 -11.85
C PRO A 77 1.57 -7.48 -11.28
N ASP A 78 2.26 -8.52 -10.79
CA ASP A 78 1.65 -9.67 -10.12
C ASP A 78 1.64 -9.54 -8.59
N LEU A 79 1.88 -8.32 -8.07
CA LEU A 79 1.95 -7.99 -6.64
C LEU A 79 3.07 -8.70 -5.88
N SER A 80 4.03 -9.29 -6.59
CA SER A 80 5.28 -9.75 -5.99
C SER A 80 6.28 -8.60 -5.79
N LEU A 81 7.36 -8.88 -5.07
CA LEU A 81 8.48 -7.96 -4.91
C LEU A 81 9.69 -8.43 -5.70
N ASP A 82 10.27 -7.52 -6.49
CA ASP A 82 11.47 -7.76 -7.29
C ASP A 82 12.54 -6.68 -7.00
N PRO A 83 13.82 -7.04 -6.80
CA PRO A 83 14.88 -6.05 -6.56
C PRO A 83 15.19 -5.17 -7.79
N HIS A 84 14.73 -5.54 -8.99
CA HIS A 84 15.02 -4.78 -10.21
C HIS A 84 13.91 -3.77 -10.50
N ARG A 85 14.27 -2.49 -10.47
CA ARG A 85 13.37 -1.37 -10.82
C ARG A 85 12.67 -1.54 -12.17
N GLY A 86 13.34 -2.13 -13.17
CA GLY A 86 12.78 -2.34 -14.51
C GLY A 86 11.65 -3.38 -14.58
N ARG A 87 11.36 -4.10 -13.48
CA ARG A 87 10.26 -5.06 -13.35
C ARG A 87 9.06 -4.48 -12.61
N ALA A 88 9.20 -3.27 -12.06
CA ALA A 88 8.17 -2.62 -11.27
C ALA A 88 6.90 -2.38 -12.11
N ALA A 89 5.74 -2.52 -11.46
CA ALA A 89 4.48 -2.05 -12.01
C ALA A 89 4.49 -0.52 -12.04
N VAL A 90 4.14 0.04 -13.20
CA VAL A 90 3.80 1.45 -13.29
C VAL A 90 2.36 1.62 -12.83
N LEU A 91 2.16 2.57 -11.94
CA LEU A 91 0.90 2.84 -11.27
C LEU A 91 0.52 4.31 -11.49
N GLU A 92 -0.79 4.56 -11.54
CA GLU A 92 -1.39 5.88 -11.67
C GLU A 92 -2.07 6.24 -10.35
N LEU A 93 -1.80 7.46 -9.86
CA LEU A 93 -2.42 7.99 -8.65
C LEU A 93 -3.72 8.68 -9.02
N ILE A 94 -4.84 8.16 -8.51
CA ILE A 94 -6.15 8.78 -8.67
C ILE A 94 -6.53 9.41 -7.32
N PRO A 95 -6.71 10.74 -7.23
CA PRO A 95 -7.11 11.39 -5.98
C PRO A 95 -8.38 10.78 -5.38
N TYR A 96 -8.37 10.59 -4.05
CA TYR A 96 -9.49 10.05 -3.30
C TYR A 96 -9.68 10.85 -1.99
N PRO A 97 -10.90 10.99 -1.45
CA PRO A 97 -11.08 11.69 -0.18
C PRO A 97 -10.27 11.05 0.98
N PRO A 98 -9.50 11.82 1.79
CA PRO A 98 -8.74 11.30 2.93
C PRO A 98 -9.67 10.86 4.09
N PHE A 99 -9.19 9.96 4.95
CA PHE A 99 -10.00 9.39 6.05
C PHE A 99 -9.76 10.11 7.37
N ARG A 100 -8.49 10.25 7.78
CA ARG A 100 -8.16 10.81 9.10
C ARG A 100 -8.21 12.34 9.13
N GLU A 101 -8.38 12.96 7.96
CA GLU A 101 -8.32 14.41 7.75
C GLU A 101 -7.08 15.05 8.42
N GLY A 102 -6.00 14.27 8.57
CA GLY A 102 -4.74 14.80 9.05
C GLY A 102 -4.21 15.83 8.05
N PRO A 103 -3.49 16.86 8.52
CA PRO A 103 -3.03 17.96 7.68
C PRO A 103 -2.09 17.51 6.54
N THR A 104 -1.56 16.28 6.62
CA THR A 104 -0.63 15.70 5.66
C THR A 104 -1.12 14.39 5.03
N ASP A 105 -2.33 13.94 5.35
CA ASP A 105 -2.86 12.67 4.82
C ASP A 105 -3.30 12.83 3.37
N VAL A 106 -2.89 11.89 2.52
CA VAL A 106 -3.29 11.87 1.11
C VAL A 106 -4.16 10.65 0.85
N GLY A 107 -5.45 10.88 0.64
CA GLY A 107 -6.38 9.87 0.14
C GLY A 107 -6.15 9.60 -1.35
N LEU A 108 -6.07 8.33 -1.72
CA LEU A 108 -5.75 7.92 -3.08
C LEU A 108 -6.36 6.57 -3.46
N MET A 109 -6.61 6.38 -4.75
CA MET A 109 -6.87 5.10 -5.38
C MET A 109 -5.68 4.81 -6.32
N ILE A 110 -5.14 3.60 -6.24
CA ILE A 110 -3.97 3.18 -7.02
C ILE A 110 -4.46 2.33 -8.18
N LYS A 111 -4.15 2.72 -9.40
CA LYS A 111 -4.53 2.01 -10.63
C LYS A 111 -3.29 1.53 -11.36
N ALA A 112 -3.31 0.33 -11.93
CA ALA A 112 -2.22 -0.14 -12.76
C ALA A 112 -2.25 0.54 -14.14
N GLU A 113 -1.10 1.06 -14.59
CA GLU A 113 -0.97 1.78 -15.86
C GLU A 113 -1.49 0.94 -17.03
N ALA A 114 -2.14 1.61 -17.99
CA ALA A 114 -2.68 1.00 -19.20
C ALA A 114 -3.70 -0.15 -18.97
N SER A 115 -4.25 -0.26 -17.75
CA SER A 115 -5.33 -1.21 -17.40
C SER A 115 -6.49 -0.50 -16.72
N ASP A 116 -7.58 -1.22 -16.47
CA ASP A 116 -8.71 -0.79 -15.61
C ASP A 116 -8.64 -1.40 -14.20
N LEU A 117 -7.51 -2.06 -13.87
CA LEU A 117 -7.30 -2.70 -12.59
C LEU A 117 -6.86 -1.69 -11.53
N VAL A 118 -7.47 -1.79 -10.35
CA VAL A 118 -7.12 -1.01 -9.17
C VAL A 118 -6.59 -1.92 -8.08
N LEU A 119 -5.66 -1.39 -7.28
CA LEU A 119 -5.13 -2.07 -6.11
C LEU A 119 -6.23 -2.12 -5.04
N CYS A 120 -6.66 -3.32 -4.73
CA CYS A 120 -7.70 -3.62 -3.78
C CYS A 120 -7.10 -4.29 -2.55
N SER A 121 -7.68 -4.04 -1.38
CA SER A 121 -7.38 -4.77 -0.16
C SER A 121 -8.57 -5.59 0.32
N ALA A 122 -8.31 -6.79 0.81
CA ALA A 122 -9.27 -7.70 1.41
C ALA A 122 -8.86 -7.96 2.86
N GLU A 123 -9.39 -7.14 3.77
CA GLU A 123 -8.92 -7.08 5.16
C GLU A 123 -9.16 -8.38 5.94
N SER A 124 -10.28 -9.07 5.69
CA SER A 124 -10.58 -10.34 6.38
C SER A 124 -9.57 -11.45 6.07
N THR A 125 -8.90 -11.38 4.94
CA THR A 125 -7.90 -12.36 4.50
C THR A 125 -6.48 -11.78 4.47
N LYS A 126 -6.31 -10.55 4.98
CA LYS A 126 -5.02 -9.83 4.97
C LYS A 126 -4.32 -9.82 3.60
N SER A 127 -5.08 -9.72 2.51
CA SER A 127 -4.52 -9.85 1.15
C SER A 127 -4.79 -8.63 0.28
N VAL A 128 -4.00 -8.45 -0.77
CA VAL A 128 -4.20 -7.42 -1.80
C VAL A 128 -4.37 -8.06 -3.17
N HIS A 129 -5.11 -7.39 -4.04
CA HIS A 129 -5.52 -7.89 -5.36
C HIS A 129 -5.51 -6.75 -6.37
N LEU A 130 -5.30 -7.06 -7.65
CA LEU A 130 -5.60 -6.16 -8.75
C LEU A 130 -6.92 -6.60 -9.37
N LEU A 131 -7.94 -5.76 -9.24
CA LEU A 131 -9.28 -6.06 -9.72
C LEU A 131 -9.84 -4.86 -10.48
N THR A 132 -10.75 -5.10 -11.41
CA THR A 132 -11.56 -4.01 -11.96
C THR A 132 -12.42 -3.40 -10.85
N GLN A 133 -12.82 -2.13 -10.99
CA GLN A 133 -13.76 -1.52 -10.03
C GLN A 133 -15.09 -2.29 -9.94
N HIS A 134 -15.51 -2.91 -11.04
CA HIS A 134 -16.72 -3.74 -11.05
C HIS A 134 -16.58 -4.96 -10.14
N GLU A 135 -15.46 -5.68 -10.22
CA GLU A 135 -15.16 -6.83 -9.36
C GLU A 135 -14.96 -6.41 -7.90
N ALA A 136 -14.27 -5.28 -7.67
CA ALA A 136 -14.07 -4.74 -6.32
C ALA A 136 -15.38 -4.30 -5.64
N ASN A 137 -16.43 -4.03 -6.43
CA ASN A 137 -17.78 -3.77 -5.94
C ASN A 137 -18.55 -5.05 -5.53
N THR A 138 -17.85 -6.17 -5.33
CA THR A 138 -18.48 -7.36 -4.74
C THR A 138 -18.79 -7.12 -3.27
N THR A 139 -20.06 -7.29 -2.89
CA THR A 139 -20.53 -7.22 -1.51
C THR A 139 -20.74 -8.62 -0.94
N LYS A 140 -20.34 -8.84 0.31
CA LYS A 140 -20.71 -10.01 1.11
C LYS A 140 -21.88 -9.63 2.01
N THR A 141 -22.95 -10.42 1.95
CA THR A 141 -24.04 -10.34 2.94
C THR A 141 -23.59 -11.04 4.20
N GLY A 142 -23.50 -10.32 5.32
CA GLY A 142 -23.22 -10.90 6.63
C GLY A 142 -24.43 -11.62 7.22
N GLU A 143 -24.21 -12.47 8.24
CA GLU A 143 -25.26 -13.22 8.95
C GLU A 143 -26.32 -12.32 9.61
N ALA A 144 -25.98 -11.06 9.90
CA ALA A 144 -26.90 -10.05 10.45
C ALA A 144 -27.61 -9.21 9.37
N GLY A 145 -27.58 -9.61 8.09
CA GLY A 145 -28.17 -8.84 6.98
C GLY A 145 -27.43 -7.55 6.62
N CYS A 146 -26.28 -7.29 7.26
CA CYS A 146 -25.42 -6.17 6.91
C CYS A 146 -24.61 -6.51 5.66
N CYS A 147 -24.76 -5.72 4.59
CA CYS A 147 -23.92 -5.83 3.40
C CYS A 147 -22.59 -5.11 3.64
N GLY A 148 -21.48 -5.86 3.63
CA GLY A 148 -20.13 -5.31 3.64
C GLY A 148 -19.48 -5.47 2.27
N TRP A 149 -18.62 -4.54 1.87
CA TRP A 149 -17.77 -4.73 0.69
C TRP A 149 -16.69 -5.76 1.01
N VAL A 150 -16.41 -6.67 0.08
CA VAL A 150 -15.31 -7.65 0.22
C VAL A 150 -13.96 -6.96 0.06
N TYR A 151 -13.90 -5.98 -0.84
CA TYR A 151 -12.68 -5.28 -1.22
C TYR A 151 -12.79 -3.79 -0.97
N ASN A 152 -11.68 -3.20 -0.53
CA ASN A 152 -11.49 -1.77 -0.42
C ASN A 152 -10.57 -1.29 -1.55
N ILE A 153 -10.94 -0.19 -2.21
CA ILE A 153 -10.19 0.37 -3.36
C ILE A 153 -9.43 1.65 -3.02
N ALA A 154 -9.67 2.23 -1.84
CA ALA A 154 -8.98 3.44 -1.46
C ALA A 154 -7.93 3.17 -0.39
N TRP A 155 -6.96 4.05 -0.40
CA TRP A 155 -5.72 3.98 0.33
C TRP A 155 -5.44 5.36 0.90
N GLU A 156 -4.70 5.39 1.99
CA GLU A 156 -4.22 6.61 2.64
C GLU A 156 -2.70 6.51 2.71
N ALA A 157 -2.00 7.51 2.17
CA ALA A 157 -0.57 7.67 2.37
C ALA A 157 -0.34 8.72 3.45
N THR A 158 0.23 8.28 4.57
CA THR A 158 0.63 9.15 5.67
C THR A 158 2.16 9.23 5.70
N PRO A 159 2.76 10.44 5.78
CA PRO A 159 4.19 10.57 5.99
C PRO A 159 4.63 9.80 7.24
N ASP A 160 5.82 9.22 7.19
CA ASP A 160 6.44 8.66 8.38
C ASP A 160 7.11 9.81 9.15
N GLU A 161 6.60 10.14 10.33
CA GLU A 161 7.05 11.32 11.10
C GLU A 161 8.50 11.18 11.60
N ASP A 162 9.03 9.94 11.70
CA ASP A 162 10.42 9.68 12.10
C ASP A 162 11.45 10.08 11.03
N ILE A 163 11.05 10.11 9.74
CA ILE A 163 11.95 10.55 8.63
C ILE A 163 12.04 12.08 8.56
N ALA A 164 11.05 12.80 9.09
CA ALA A 164 11.05 14.27 9.06
C ALA A 164 12.13 14.89 9.97
N LEU A 165 12.57 14.17 11.01
CA LEU A 165 13.66 14.61 11.89
C LEU A 165 15.04 14.44 11.25
N GLU A 166 15.28 13.41 10.44
CA GLU A 166 16.59 13.20 9.79
C GLU A 166 16.88 14.21 8.67
N LEU A 167 15.86 14.75 8.00
CA LEU A 167 16.03 15.82 7.01
C LEU A 167 16.17 17.22 7.64
N GLY A 168 15.91 17.35 8.94
CA GLY A 168 16.07 18.60 9.70
C GLY A 168 17.48 18.88 10.19
N GLU A 169 18.37 17.88 10.25
CA GLU A 169 19.74 18.05 10.76
C GLU A 169 20.77 18.46 9.70
N TYR A 170 20.43 18.43 8.40
CA TYR A 170 21.32 18.89 7.32
C TYR A 170 21.07 20.32 6.86
N ALA A 171 20.20 21.07 7.55
CA ALA A 171 19.87 22.45 7.24
C ALA A 171 20.40 23.43 8.31
N HIS A 172 21.70 23.41 8.61
CA HIS A 172 22.38 24.50 9.31
C HIS A 172 23.82 24.71 8.82
#